data_AF-A0A7C6ZIQ6-F1
#
_entry.id   AF-A0A7C6ZIQ6-F1
#
_cell.length_a   1.000
_cell.length_b   1.000
_cell.length_c   1.000
_cell.angle_alpha   90.00
_cell.angle_beta   90.00
_cell.angle_gamma   90.00
#
_symmetry.space_group_name_H-M   'P 1'
#
loop_
_entity.id
_entity.type
_entity.pdbx_description
1 polymer ?
#
loop_
_entity_poly.entity_id
_entity_poly.type
_entity_poly.pdbx_seq_one_letter_code
_entity_poly.pdbx_strand_id
1 'polypeptide(L)' 'MVCVYHDSPAPLITAMCRSVGLTKTIDEMLRWHPSRCRLSPGSSIEVIIINAFTNRCPQLQALGCS' A
#
# COMPACT_ATOMS: atom_id res chain seq x y z
N MET A 1 10.05 3.98 -27.66
CA MET A 1 9.30 2.72 -27.56
C MET A 1 8.76 2.64 -26.14
N VAL A 2 7.47 2.88 -25.95
CA VAL A 2 6.82 2.76 -24.63
C VAL A 2 6.24 1.35 -24.56
N CYS A 3 6.74 0.52 -23.65
CA CYS A 3 6.16 -0.81 -23.41
C CYS A 3 4.81 -0.63 -22.71
N VAL A 4 3.72 -0.94 -23.39
CA VAL A 4 2.39 -0.99 -22.79
C VAL A 4 2.28 -2.31 -22.04
N TYR A 5 2.48 -2.28 -20.73
CA TYR A 5 2.21 -3.43 -19.86
C TYR A 5 0.70 -3.66 -19.82
N HIS A 6 0.26 -4.83 -20.29
CA HIS A 6 -1.15 -5.27 -20.23
C HIS A 6 -1.58 -5.67 -18.81
N ASP A 7 -0.62 -5.82 -17.90
CA ASP A 7 -0.86 -6.14 -16.49
C ASP A 7 -1.05 -4.86 -15.66
N SER A 8 -1.97 -4.93 -14.68
CA SER A 8 -2.15 -3.88 -13.67
C SER A 8 -0.78 -3.44 -13.13
N PRO A 9 -0.48 -2.13 -12.96
CA PRO A 9 0.82 -1.70 -12.44
C PRO A 9 1.00 -2.03 -10.95
N ALA A 10 -0.03 -2.56 -10.29
CA ALA A 10 -0.01 -2.90 -8.87
C ALA A 10 1.15 -3.84 -8.44
N PRO A 11 1.46 -4.96 -9.12
CA PRO A 11 2.55 -5.85 -8.71
C PRO A 11 3.93 -5.17 -8.79
N LEU A 12 4.12 -4.28 -9.78
CA LEU A 12 5.34 -3.49 -9.90
C LEU A 12 5.47 -2.49 -8.75
N ILE A 13 4.39 -1.78 -8.42
CA ILE A 13 4.36 -0.83 -7.30
C ILE A 13 4.60 -1.55 -5.96
N THR A 14 3.97 -2.71 -5.76
CA THR A 14 4.23 -3.56 -4.58
C THR A 14 5.69 -4.00 -4.51
N ALA A 15 6.30 -4.41 -5.63
CA ALA A 15 7.72 -4.77 -5.66
C ALA A 15 8.62 -3.58 -5.29
N MET A 16 8.29 -2.36 -5.75
CA MET A 16 9.00 -1.14 -5.35
C MET A 16 8.82 -0.81 -3.86
N CYS A 17 7.60 -0.90 -3.32
CA CYS A 17 7.35 -0.65 -1.90
C CYS A 17 8.13 -1.63 -1.01
N ARG A 18 8.23 -2.91 -1.45
CA ARG A 18 9.03 -3.93 -0.76
C ARG A 18 10.52 -3.69 -0.87
N SER A 19 11.03 -3.28 -2.04
CA SER A 19 12.47 -3.09 -2.24
C SER A 19 13.04 -1.97 -1.39
N VAL A 20 12.27 -0.91 -1.14
CA VAL A 20 12.66 0.19 -0.24
C VAL A 20 12.32 -0.08 1.23
N GLY A 21 11.68 -1.21 1.55
CA GLY A 21 11.28 -1.56 2.91
C GLY A 21 10.16 -0.68 3.49
N LEU A 22 9.35 -0.05 2.63
CA LEU A 22 8.39 1.00 3.00
C LEU A 22 7.46 0.58 4.16
N THR A 23 6.81 -0.57 4.00
CA THR A 23 5.84 -1.11 4.97
C THR A 23 6.49 -1.31 6.34
N LYS A 24 7.71 -1.87 6.37
CA LYS A 24 8.45 -2.10 7.60
C LYS A 24 8.83 -0.79 8.29
N THR A 25 9.37 0.18 7.54
CA THR A 25 9.75 1.49 8.10
C THR A 25 8.54 2.20 8.71
N ILE A 26 7.40 2.21 8.04
CA ILE A 26 6.18 2.83 8.55
C ILE A 26 5.68 2.12 9.82
N ASP A 27 5.68 0.79 9.82
CA ASP A 27 5.24 -0.01 10.96
C ASP A 27 6.15 0.16 12.18
N GLU A 28 7.43 0.49 11.98
CA GLU A 28 8.38 0.84 13.05
C GLU A 28 8.22 2.28 13.55
N MET A 29 7.83 3.22 12.67
CA MET A 29 7.66 4.64 13.02
C MET A 29 6.35 4.93 13.74
N LEU A 30 5.29 4.16 13.47
CA LEU A 30 3.97 4.38 14.02
C LEU A 30 3.66 3.36 15.10
N ARG A 31 3.18 3.82 16.25
CA ARG A 31 2.58 2.92 17.25
C ARG A 31 1.20 2.48 16.76
N TRP A 32 1.05 1.20 16.50
CA TRP A 32 -0.22 0.58 16.14
C TRP A 32 -0.48 -0.66 16.98
N HIS A 33 -1.75 -0.99 17.20
CA HIS A 33 -2.15 -2.17 17.94
C HIS A 33 -2.70 -3.23 16.96
N PRO A 34 -2.01 -4.36 16.78
CA PRO A 34 -2.46 -5.42 15.86
C PRO A 34 -3.81 -6.03 16.26
N SER A 35 -4.25 -5.83 17.50
CA SER A 35 -5.58 -6.25 17.99
C SER A 35 -6.73 -5.33 17.58
N ARG A 36 -6.43 -4.09 17.14
CA ARG A 36 -7.43 -3.09 16.77
C ARG A 36 -7.44 -2.75 15.28
N CYS A 37 -6.33 -2.98 14.58
CA CYS A 37 -6.20 -2.66 13.16
C CYS A 37 -6.18 -3.94 12.32
N ARG A 38 -7.05 -4.02 11.31
CA ARG A 38 -7.07 -5.15 10.35
C ARG A 38 -5.85 -5.18 9.43
N LEU A 39 -5.20 -4.03 9.25
CA LEU A 39 -4.00 -3.84 8.43
C LEU A 39 -2.97 -3.04 9.24
N SER A 40 -1.69 -3.32 8.99
CA SER A 40 -0.63 -2.47 9.53
C SER A 40 -0.68 -1.09 8.86
N PRO A 41 -0.20 -0.03 9.54
CA PRO A 41 -0.10 1.31 8.95
C PRO A 41 0.68 1.31 7.63
N GLY A 42 1.78 0.56 7.56
CA GLY A 42 2.58 0.36 6.36
C GLY A 42 1.79 -0.26 5.23
N SER A 43 1.01 -1.31 5.53
CA SER A 43 0.15 -1.98 4.55
C SER A 43 -0.96 -1.06 4.04
N SER A 44 -1.49 -0.20 4.93
CA SER A 44 -2.50 0.78 4.58
C SER A 44 -1.95 1.83 3.61
N ILE A 45 -0.73 2.31 3.86
CA ILE A 45 -0.05 3.26 2.98
C ILE A 45 0.33 2.61 1.64
N GLU A 46 0.78 1.35 1.63
CA GLU A 46 1.05 0.62 0.38
C GLU A 46 -0.20 0.57 -0.52
N VAL A 47 -1.37 0.26 0.05
CA VAL A 47 -2.64 0.25 -0.69
C VAL A 47 -3.00 1.64 -1.22
N ILE A 48 -2.78 2.71 -0.44
CA ILE A 48 -3.02 4.09 -0.90
C ILE A 48 -2.12 4.43 -2.08
N ILE A 49 -0.84 4.07 -2.02
CA ILE A 49 0.13 4.28 -3.10
C ILE A 49 -0.31 3.53 -4.36
N ILE A 50 -0.61 2.23 -4.25
CA ILE A 50 -1.10 1.43 -5.39
C ILE A 50 -2.35 2.06 -6.01
N ASN A 51 -3.30 2.49 -5.19
CA ASN A 51 -4.53 3.13 -5.66
C ASN A 51 -4.26 4.46 -6.38
N ALA A 52 -3.38 5.30 -5.82
CA ALA A 52 -2.96 6.57 -6.43
C ALA A 52 -2.32 6.36 -7.81
N PHE A 53 -1.45 5.36 -7.96
CA PHE A 53 -0.76 5.07 -9.23
C PHE A 53 -1.59 4.25 -10.22
N THR A 54 -2.59 3.51 -9.76
CA THR A 54 -3.52 2.74 -10.63
C THR A 54 -4.77 3.53 -11.01
N ASN A 55 -4.86 4.81 -10.62
CA ASN A 55 -6.03 5.68 -10.80
C ASN A 55 -7.33 5.06 -10.23
N ARG A 56 -7.18 4.17 -9.23
CA ARG A 56 -8.31 3.67 -8.45
C ARG A 56 -8.53 4.64 -7.30
N CYS A 57 -9.73 5.21 -7.18
CA CYS A 57 -10.05 6.05 -6.03
C CYS A 57 -9.65 5.33 -4.73
N PRO A 58 -8.83 5.97 -3.87
CA PRO A 58 -8.36 5.33 -2.64
C PRO A 58 -9.58 5.08 -1.75
N GLN A 59 -10.06 3.84 -1.71
CA GLN A 59 -11.16 3.45 -0.83
C GLN A 59 -10.63 3.35 0.60
N LEU A 60 -10.60 4.48 1.31
CA LEU A 60 -10.27 4.55 2.74
C LEU A 60 -11.19 3.63 3.59
N GLN A 61 -12.37 3.26 3.08
CA GLN A 61 -13.30 2.34 3.75
C GLN A 61 -12.79 0.90 3.86
N ALA A 62 -11.80 0.48 3.06
CA ALA A 62 -11.20 -0.86 3.17
C ALA A 62 -10.22 -0.99 4.36
N LEU A 63 -9.85 0.12 5.01
CA LEU A 63 -8.84 0.16 6.08
C LEU A 63 -9.39 -0.16 7.47
N GLY A 64 -10.71 -0.39 7.61
CA GLY A 64 -11.32 -1.13 8.72
C GLY A 64 -10.85 -0.75 10.13
N CYS A 65 -10.61 0.53 10.41
CA CYS A 65 -10.47 1.05 11.76
C CYS A 65 -11.78 1.76 12.12
N SER A 66 -12.59 1.09 12.94
CA SER A 66 -13.64 1.70 13.74
C SER A 66 -13.09 2.10 15.10
#